data_AF-A0A928WY92-F1
#
_entry.id   AF-A0A928WY92-F1
#
_cell.length_a   1.000
_cell.length_b   1.000
_cell.length_c   1.000
_cell.angle_alpha   90.00
_cell.angle_beta   90.00
_cell.angle_gamma   90.00
#
_symmetry.space_group_name_H-M   'P 1'
#
loop_
_entity.id
_entity.type
_entity.pdbx_description
1 polymer ?
#
loop_
_entity_poly.entity_id
_entity_poly.type
_entity_poly.pdbx_seq_one_letter_code
_entity_poly.pdbx_strand_id
1 'polypeptide(L)'
;MVWTDYRLALLVTVFVPLTILIWSWVKKSEAISSLMTIYWRVASLLAITVYLMIGGWGISFITALLAKILIPLSVWFWADLNEEIREQPKRSLILGFNGWRWAISAYCAVSGILQLLFVPCAFSSAQLGSADCQAWLEPSLFFKDYIHGGLTRGFLGFWGIVGLVIYGLYFAYFIFVKLGRQGRSAINQ
;
A
#
# COMPACT_ATOMS: atom_id res chain seq x y z
N MET A 1 2.20 1.07 -20.52
CA MET A 1 2.04 1.98 -19.37
C MET A 1 1.80 1.22 -18.07
N VAL A 2 0.83 0.30 -18.02
CA VAL A 2 0.53 -0.53 -16.81
C VAL A 2 1.77 -1.23 -16.23
N TRP A 3 2.57 -1.90 -17.07
CA TRP A 3 3.79 -2.57 -16.64
C TRP A 3 4.82 -1.64 -16.01
N THR A 4 4.91 -0.39 -16.47
CA THR A 4 5.80 0.63 -15.89
C THR A 4 5.30 1.05 -14.52
N ASP A 5 3.99 1.28 -14.37
CA ASP A 5 3.38 1.57 -13.07
C ASP A 5 3.63 0.43 -12.07
N TYR A 6 3.42 -0.82 -12.50
CA TYR A 6 3.65 -2.00 -11.64
C TYR A 6 5.10 -2.15 -11.18
N ARG A 7 6.07 -2.00 -12.09
CA ARG A 7 7.51 -2.06 -11.76
C ARG A 7 7.91 -0.94 -10.81
N LEU A 8 7.40 0.28 -11.06
CA LEU A 8 7.64 1.43 -10.20
C LEU A 8 6.99 1.24 -8.82
N ALA A 9 5.78 0.67 -8.78
CA ALA A 9 5.10 0.29 -7.54
C ALA A 9 6.01 -0.61 -6.71
N LEU A 10 6.44 -1.76 -7.25
CA LEU A 10 7.30 -2.70 -6.52
C LEU A 10 8.59 -2.03 -5.99
N LEU A 11 9.23 -1.18 -6.79
CA LEU A 11 10.44 -0.48 -6.36
C LEU A 11 10.16 0.46 -5.19
N VAL A 12 9.17 1.34 -5.32
CA VAL A 12 8.91 2.44 -4.37
C VAL A 12 8.08 2.00 -3.17
N THR A 13 7.20 1.00 -3.32
CA THR A 13 6.27 0.52 -2.28
C THR A 13 6.77 -0.73 -1.55
N VAL A 14 7.75 -1.46 -2.09
CA VAL A 14 8.27 -2.69 -1.47
C VAL A 14 9.77 -2.61 -1.22
N PHE A 15 10.58 -2.49 -2.27
CA PHE A 15 12.03 -2.64 -2.12
C PHE A 15 12.68 -1.48 -1.36
N VAL A 16 12.38 -0.23 -1.70
CA VAL A 16 12.93 0.93 -0.99
C VAL A 16 12.47 1.02 0.48
N PRO A 17 11.17 0.86 0.84
CA PRO A 17 10.78 0.87 2.25
C PRO A 17 11.36 -0.29 3.05
N LEU A 18 11.59 -1.45 2.41
CA LEU A 18 12.22 -2.59 3.07
C LEU A 18 13.69 -2.29 3.42
N THR A 19 14.43 -1.66 2.50
CA THR A 19 15.81 -1.24 2.79
C THR A 19 15.86 -0.17 3.87
N ILE A 20 14.92 0.79 3.86
CA ILE A 20 14.81 1.81 4.91
C ILE A 20 14.48 1.19 6.27
N LEU A 21 13.57 0.22 6.34
CA LEU A 21 13.20 -0.47 7.58
C LEU A 21 14.40 -1.23 8.17
N ILE A 22 15.14 -1.98 7.34
CA ILE A 22 16.36 -2.66 7.78
C ILE A 22 17.38 -1.63 8.26
N TRP A 23 17.55 -0.53 7.52
CA TRP A 23 18.49 0.53 7.87
C TRP A 23 18.10 1.25 9.18
N SER A 24 16.80 1.44 9.45
CA SER A 24 16.32 2.06 10.69
C SER A 24 16.60 1.20 11.92
N TRP A 25 16.51 -0.13 11.79
CA TRP A 25 16.90 -1.05 12.86
C TRP A 25 18.41 -1.05 13.10
N VAL A 26 19.22 -1.14 12.04
CA VAL A 26 20.69 -1.08 12.14
C VAL A 26 21.14 0.23 12.81
N LYS A 27 20.49 1.33 12.49
CA LYS A 27 20.76 2.63 13.07
C LYS A 27 20.01 2.88 14.37
N LYS A 28 19.20 1.95 14.89
CA LYS A 28 18.41 2.11 16.13
C LYS A 28 17.60 3.41 16.13
N SER A 29 16.82 3.65 15.07
CA SER A 29 15.90 4.78 14.97
C SER A 29 14.49 4.29 15.24
N GLU A 30 14.00 4.51 16.46
CA GLU A 30 12.70 4.00 16.90
C GLU A 30 11.55 4.68 16.16
N ALA A 31 11.54 6.02 16.08
CA ALA A 31 10.50 6.73 15.33
C ALA A 31 10.34 6.29 13.87
N ILE A 32 11.46 6.14 13.13
CA ILE A 32 11.41 5.70 11.73
C ILE A 32 10.94 4.24 11.64
N SER A 33 11.40 3.38 12.55
CA SER A 33 10.99 1.96 12.56
C SER A 33 9.49 1.81 12.89
N SER A 34 8.98 2.59 13.83
CA SER A 34 7.56 2.64 14.18
C SER A 34 6.72 3.16 13.01
N LEU A 35 7.14 4.26 12.37
CA LEU A 35 6.45 4.80 11.21
C LEU A 35 6.47 3.83 10.01
N MET A 36 7.58 3.12 9.79
CA MET A 36 7.66 2.07 8.79
C MET A 36 6.74 0.89 9.10
N THR A 37 6.60 0.50 10.36
CA THR A 37 5.65 -0.54 10.77
C THR A 37 4.21 -0.13 10.46
N ILE A 38 3.85 1.12 10.73
CA ILE A 38 2.54 1.67 10.36
C ILE A 38 2.35 1.66 8.85
N TYR A 39 3.37 2.12 8.11
CA TYR A 39 3.37 2.10 6.66
C TYR A 39 3.09 0.69 6.11
N TRP A 40 3.80 -0.33 6.57
CA TRP A 40 3.61 -1.71 6.10
C TRP A 40 2.23 -2.27 6.41
N ARG A 41 1.67 -1.94 7.58
CA ARG A 41 0.28 -2.30 7.93
C ARG A 41 -0.69 -1.70 6.93
N VAL A 42 -0.54 -0.43 6.58
CA VAL A 42 -1.42 0.25 5.60
C VAL A 42 -1.16 -0.23 4.16
N ALA A 43 0.11 -0.37 3.77
CA ALA A 43 0.53 -0.81 2.45
C ALA A 43 0.16 -2.27 2.16
N SER A 44 -0.13 -3.09 3.18
CA SER A 44 -0.65 -4.45 3.02
C SER A 44 -1.93 -4.51 2.17
N LEU A 45 -2.70 -3.41 2.11
CA LEU A 45 -3.85 -3.30 1.21
C LEU A 45 -3.47 -3.47 -0.26
N LEU A 46 -2.26 -3.04 -0.69
CA LEU A 46 -1.77 -3.28 -2.05
C LEU A 46 -1.56 -4.78 -2.32
N ALA A 47 -1.04 -5.54 -1.35
CA ALA A 47 -0.88 -6.99 -1.48
C ALA A 47 -2.25 -7.68 -1.57
N ILE A 48 -3.20 -7.25 -0.74
CA ILE A 48 -4.60 -7.70 -0.82
C ILE A 48 -5.19 -7.39 -2.20
N THR A 49 -4.97 -6.17 -2.73
CA THR A 49 -5.39 -5.77 -4.07
C THR A 49 -4.84 -6.70 -5.16
N VAL A 50 -3.56 -7.10 -5.09
CA VAL A 50 -2.98 -8.05 -6.06
C VAL A 50 -3.72 -9.38 -6.05
N TYR A 51 -4.04 -9.91 -4.87
CA TYR A 51 -4.80 -11.17 -4.76
C TYR A 51 -6.23 -11.04 -5.29
N LEU A 52 -6.89 -9.90 -5.04
CA LEU A 52 -8.20 -9.60 -5.61
C LEU A 52 -8.14 -9.48 -7.15
N MET A 53 -7.08 -8.88 -7.69
CA MET A 53 -6.86 -8.79 -9.15
C MET A 53 -6.60 -10.18 -9.76
N ILE A 54 -5.87 -11.06 -9.09
CA ILE A 54 -5.67 -12.45 -9.54
C ILE A 54 -7.00 -13.18 -9.69
N GLY A 55 -7.93 -12.97 -8.74
CA GLY A 55 -9.27 -13.52 -8.80
C GLY A 55 -10.20 -12.84 -9.81
N GLY A 56 -9.78 -11.74 -10.45
CA GLY A 56 -10.58 -10.98 -11.41
C GLY A 56 -11.71 -10.18 -10.76
N TRP A 57 -11.58 -9.79 -9.49
CA TRP A 57 -12.65 -9.11 -8.75
C TRP A 57 -12.59 -7.59 -8.97
N GLY A 58 -13.70 -6.98 -9.41
CA GLY A 58 -13.79 -5.53 -9.66
C GLY A 58 -13.47 -4.65 -8.43
N ILE A 59 -13.75 -5.14 -7.22
CA ILE A 59 -13.40 -4.45 -5.96
C ILE A 59 -11.89 -4.18 -5.82
N SER A 60 -11.03 -4.90 -6.55
CA SER A 60 -9.60 -4.64 -6.60
C SER A 60 -9.26 -3.22 -7.05
N PHE A 61 -10.01 -2.64 -8.01
CA PHE A 61 -9.79 -1.26 -8.46
C PHE A 61 -10.07 -0.22 -7.37
N ILE A 62 -11.06 -0.48 -6.50
CA ILE A 62 -11.38 0.37 -5.35
C ILE A 62 -10.29 0.25 -4.28
N THR A 63 -9.90 -0.98 -3.93
CA THR A 63 -8.82 -1.20 -2.95
C THR A 63 -7.48 -0.63 -3.42
N ALA A 64 -7.18 -0.69 -4.72
CA ALA A 64 -6.00 -0.05 -5.32
C ALA A 64 -6.00 1.47 -5.12
N LEU A 65 -7.14 2.11 -5.40
CA LEU A 65 -7.30 3.55 -5.21
C LEU A 65 -7.19 3.95 -3.73
N LEU A 66 -7.88 3.21 -2.85
CA LEU A 66 -7.83 3.45 -1.41
C LEU A 66 -6.41 3.29 -0.87
N ALA A 67 -5.67 2.26 -1.28
CA ALA A 67 -4.28 2.09 -0.87
C ALA A 67 -3.41 3.29 -1.27
N LYS A 68 -3.58 3.82 -2.48
CA LYS A 68 -2.85 5.00 -2.97
C LYS A 68 -3.21 6.28 -2.19
N ILE A 69 -4.38 6.35 -1.56
CA ILE A 69 -4.76 7.47 -0.66
C ILE A 69 -4.23 7.24 0.76
N LEU A 70 -4.40 6.03 1.29
CA LEU A 70 -4.03 5.71 2.67
C LEU A 70 -2.52 5.70 2.90
N ILE A 71 -1.72 5.30 1.90
CA ILE A 71 -0.27 5.24 2.03
C ILE A 71 0.34 6.62 2.34
N PRO A 72 0.11 7.68 1.54
CA PRO A 72 0.59 9.03 1.86
C PRO A 72 0.07 9.53 3.21
N LEU A 73 -1.19 9.28 3.55
CA LEU A 73 -1.74 9.65 4.85
C LEU A 73 -0.96 8.96 5.98
N SER A 74 -0.70 7.65 5.86
CA SER A 74 -0.01 6.89 6.90
C SER A 74 1.38 7.42 7.24
N VAL A 75 2.10 7.95 6.24
CA VAL A 75 3.46 8.46 6.44
C VAL A 75 3.48 9.92 6.91
N TRP A 76 2.45 10.72 6.62
CA TRP A 76 2.40 12.15 6.99
C TRP A 76 1.54 12.49 8.21
N PHE A 77 0.60 11.64 8.58
CA PHE A 77 -0.43 11.94 9.56
C PHE A 77 0.09 12.15 11.00
N TRP A 78 1.08 11.37 11.43
CA TRP A 78 1.52 11.26 12.83
C TRP A 78 2.40 12.45 13.28
N ALA A 79 1.90 13.27 14.20
CA ALA A 79 2.58 14.50 14.61
C ALA A 79 3.80 14.23 15.48
N ASP A 80 3.67 13.32 16.44
CA ASP A 80 4.73 12.91 17.37
C ASP A 80 5.92 12.26 16.67
N LEU A 81 5.67 11.29 15.79
CA LEU A 81 6.73 10.64 15.01
C LEU A 81 7.42 11.63 14.08
N ASN A 82 6.69 12.59 13.52
CA ASN A 82 7.27 13.62 12.66
C ASN A 82 8.18 14.58 13.42
N GLU A 83 7.81 14.94 14.65
CA GLU A 83 8.63 15.77 15.53
C GLU A 83 9.92 15.03 15.91
N GLU A 84 9.82 13.78 16.38
CA GLU A 84 11.00 13.00 16.75
C GLU A 84 11.95 12.76 15.56
N ILE A 85 11.42 12.46 14.38
CA ILE A 85 12.24 12.28 13.16
C ILE A 85 12.99 13.57 12.79
N ARG A 86 12.37 14.74 13.02
CA ARG A 86 12.99 16.04 12.71
C ARG A 86 14.18 16.35 13.62
N GLU A 87 14.14 15.89 14.86
CA GLU A 87 15.20 16.14 15.85
C GLU A 87 16.33 15.11 15.84
N GLN A 88 16.23 14.04 15.03
CA GLN A 88 17.25 13.00 15.02
C GLN A 88 18.61 13.49 14.44
N PRO A 89 19.75 13.12 15.08
CA PRO A 89 21.08 13.52 14.60
C PRO A 89 21.59 12.72 13.38
N LYS A 90 20.90 11.64 13.00
CA LYS A 90 21.35 10.66 11.97
C LYS A 90 21.03 11.14 10.55
N ARG A 91 21.83 12.08 10.06
CA ARG A 91 21.56 12.84 8.82
C ARG A 91 21.36 11.98 7.55
N SER A 92 22.06 10.86 7.39
CA SER A 92 21.96 10.02 6.18
C SER A 92 20.65 9.20 6.11
N LEU A 93 20.25 8.59 7.22
CA LEU A 93 18.99 7.82 7.29
C LEU A 93 17.78 8.74 7.09
N ILE A 94 17.79 9.91 7.73
CA ILE A 94 16.71 10.90 7.61
C ILE A 94 16.58 11.40 6.16
N LEU A 95 17.71 11.64 5.48
CA LEU A 95 17.69 12.08 4.08
C LEU A 95 17.11 11.00 3.17
N GLY A 96 17.56 9.74 3.33
CA GLY A 96 17.01 8.60 2.57
C GLY A 96 15.52 8.39 2.84
N PHE A 97 15.11 8.43 4.11
CA PHE A 97 13.72 8.30 4.53
C PHE A 97 12.85 9.43 3.96
N ASN A 98 13.26 10.69 4.09
CA ASN A 98 12.50 11.83 3.60
C ASN A 98 12.41 11.85 2.07
N GLY A 99 13.50 11.50 1.38
CA GLY A 99 13.52 11.36 -0.07
C GLY A 99 12.53 10.30 -0.55
N TRP A 100 12.54 9.13 0.07
CA TRP A 100 11.55 8.09 -0.20
C TRP A 100 10.12 8.52 0.15
N ARG A 101 9.91 9.18 1.29
CA ARG A 101 8.59 9.63 1.77
C ARG A 101 7.93 10.59 0.80
N TRP A 102 8.69 11.49 0.18
CA TRP A 102 8.21 12.33 -0.92
C TRP A 102 7.98 11.53 -2.21
N ALA A 103 8.92 10.65 -2.57
CA ALA A 103 8.80 9.82 -3.77
C ALA A 103 7.53 8.94 -3.75
N ILE A 104 7.24 8.26 -2.62
CA ILE A 104 6.03 7.44 -2.48
C ILE A 104 4.76 8.31 -2.55
N SER A 105 4.79 9.51 -1.97
CA SER A 105 3.64 10.42 -2.00
C SER A 105 3.36 10.92 -3.42
N ALA A 106 4.40 11.30 -4.17
CA ALA A 106 4.29 11.70 -5.57
C ALA A 106 3.82 10.54 -6.46
N TYR A 107 4.39 9.34 -6.28
CA TYR A 107 3.98 8.13 -6.98
C TYR A 107 2.49 7.83 -6.73
N CYS A 108 2.06 7.81 -5.46
CA CYS A 108 0.67 7.56 -5.09
C CYS A 108 -0.29 8.62 -5.65
N ALA A 109 0.10 9.90 -5.68
CA ALA A 109 -0.72 10.95 -6.26
C ALA A 109 -0.91 10.76 -7.77
N VAL A 110 0.18 10.57 -8.52
CA VAL A 110 0.13 10.39 -9.98
C VAL A 110 -0.61 9.09 -10.34
N SER A 111 -0.21 7.98 -9.74
CA SER A 111 -0.83 6.66 -9.98
C SER A 111 -2.29 6.62 -9.49
N GLY A 112 -2.63 7.38 -8.45
CA GLY A 112 -3.99 7.50 -7.93
C GLY A 112 -4.90 8.26 -8.90
N ILE A 113 -4.43 9.38 -9.46
CA ILE A 113 -5.16 10.13 -10.49
C ILE A 113 -5.40 9.25 -11.73
N LEU A 114 -4.38 8.51 -12.17
CA LEU A 114 -4.53 7.57 -13.28
C LEU A 114 -5.53 6.46 -12.94
N GLN A 115 -5.52 5.94 -11.71
CA GLN A 115 -6.45 4.91 -11.24
C GLN A 115 -7.91 5.37 -11.30
N LEU A 116 -8.20 6.67 -11.12
CA LEU A 116 -9.57 7.20 -11.18
C LEU A 116 -10.25 6.92 -12.52
N LEU A 117 -9.48 6.91 -13.62
CA LEU A 117 -10.00 6.62 -14.96
C LEU A 117 -10.51 5.18 -15.09
N PHE A 118 -10.04 4.27 -14.22
CA PHE A 118 -10.37 2.85 -14.23
C PHE A 118 -11.29 2.43 -13.06
N VAL A 119 -11.80 3.39 -12.28
CA VAL A 119 -12.82 3.12 -11.24
C VAL A 119 -14.10 2.48 -11.82
N PRO A 120 -14.58 2.82 -13.04
CA PRO A 120 -15.73 2.14 -13.63
C PRO A 120 -15.56 0.62 -13.80
N CYS A 121 -14.32 0.11 -13.90
CA CYS A 121 -14.02 -1.33 -13.94
C CYS A 121 -14.52 -2.06 -12.68
N ALA A 122 -14.72 -1.36 -11.56
CA ALA A 122 -15.20 -1.95 -10.32
C ALA A 122 -16.71 -2.23 -10.31
N PHE A 123 -17.49 -1.49 -11.09
CA PHE A 123 -18.95 -1.43 -10.94
C PHE A 123 -19.72 -2.10 -12.08
N SER A 124 -19.03 -2.56 -13.13
CA SER A 124 -19.69 -3.23 -14.24
C SER A 124 -18.85 -4.35 -14.83
N SER A 125 -19.51 -5.49 -15.04
CA SER A 125 -18.93 -6.67 -15.69
C SER A 125 -18.55 -6.40 -17.15
N ALA A 126 -19.32 -5.56 -17.86
CA ALA A 126 -19.03 -5.18 -19.23
C ALA A 126 -17.73 -4.37 -19.33
N GLN A 127 -17.57 -3.36 -18.47
CA GLN A 127 -16.33 -2.57 -18.39
C GLN A 127 -15.17 -3.45 -17.92
N LEU A 128 -15.36 -4.29 -16.90
CA LEU A 128 -14.32 -5.19 -16.41
C LEU A 128 -13.80 -6.12 -17.51
N GLY A 129 -14.66 -6.58 -18.43
CA GLY A 129 -14.29 -7.38 -19.59
C GLY A 129 -13.61 -6.62 -20.74
N SER A 130 -13.55 -5.28 -20.67
CA SER A 130 -12.87 -4.47 -21.69
C SER A 130 -11.36 -4.70 -21.70
N ALA A 131 -10.73 -4.52 -22.86
CA ALA A 131 -9.28 -4.67 -23.02
C ALA A 131 -8.50 -3.78 -22.04
N ASP A 132 -8.98 -2.57 -21.80
CA ASP A 132 -8.34 -1.59 -20.92
C ASP A 132 -8.33 -2.07 -19.45
N CYS A 133 -9.47 -2.52 -18.92
CA CYS A 133 -9.53 -3.05 -17.55
C CYS A 133 -8.76 -4.37 -17.40
N GLN A 134 -8.79 -5.23 -18.42
CA GLN A 134 -8.04 -6.49 -18.42
C GLN A 134 -6.52 -6.26 -18.41
N ALA A 135 -6.04 -5.24 -19.13
CA ALA A 135 -4.62 -4.89 -19.13
C ALA A 135 -4.10 -4.57 -17.71
N TRP A 136 -4.93 -4.01 -16.82
CA TRP A 136 -4.58 -3.75 -15.42
C TRP A 136 -4.49 -5.01 -14.55
N LEU A 137 -5.13 -6.12 -14.96
CA LEU A 137 -5.06 -7.39 -14.24
C LEU A 137 -3.82 -8.21 -14.62
N GLU A 138 -3.27 -8.00 -15.83
CA GLU A 138 -2.14 -8.77 -16.37
C GLU A 138 -0.94 -8.88 -15.42
N PRO A 139 -0.45 -7.80 -14.77
CA PRO A 139 0.72 -7.92 -13.90
C PRO A 139 0.48 -8.85 -12.69
N SER A 140 -0.73 -8.81 -12.14
CA SER A 140 -1.13 -9.67 -11.02
C SER A 140 -1.25 -11.12 -11.45
N LEU A 141 -1.76 -11.38 -12.67
CA LEU A 141 -1.80 -12.72 -13.25
C LEU A 141 -0.39 -13.26 -13.53
N PHE A 142 0.51 -12.43 -14.07
CA PHE A 142 1.90 -12.79 -14.26
C PHE A 142 2.60 -13.13 -12.93
N PHE A 143 2.39 -12.31 -11.90
CA PHE A 143 2.88 -12.60 -10.55
C PHE A 143 2.37 -13.95 -10.03
N LYS A 144 1.09 -14.24 -10.25
CA LYS A 144 0.47 -15.52 -9.90
C LYS A 144 1.11 -16.69 -10.66
N ASP A 145 1.38 -16.57 -11.95
CA ASP A 145 2.00 -17.67 -12.71
C ASP A 145 3.44 -17.93 -12.25
N TYR A 146 4.18 -16.88 -11.87
CA TYR A 146 5.56 -16.99 -11.41
C TYR A 146 5.70 -17.53 -9.97
N ILE A 147 4.88 -17.04 -9.03
CA ILE A 147 4.97 -17.38 -7.59
C ILE A 147 4.00 -18.50 -7.18
N HIS A 148 2.84 -18.57 -7.82
CA HIS A 148 1.71 -19.43 -7.44
C HIS A 148 1.18 -20.28 -8.61
N GLY A 149 2.07 -20.73 -9.51
CA GLY A 149 1.70 -21.41 -10.75
C GLY A 149 0.79 -22.64 -10.56
N GLY A 150 0.92 -23.36 -9.44
CA GLY A 150 0.11 -24.54 -9.13
C GLY A 150 -1.27 -24.27 -8.50
N LEU A 151 -1.59 -23.03 -8.13
CA LEU A 151 -2.84 -22.68 -7.46
C LEU A 151 -3.89 -22.15 -8.46
N THR A 152 -5.18 -22.24 -8.16
CA THR A 152 -6.22 -21.67 -9.03
C THR A 152 -6.39 -20.16 -8.77
N ARG A 153 -6.87 -19.42 -9.77
CA ARG A 153 -7.17 -17.98 -9.62
C ARG A 153 -8.23 -17.75 -8.52
N GLY A 154 -9.25 -18.60 -8.49
CA GLY A 154 -10.33 -18.52 -7.49
C GLY A 154 -9.82 -18.72 -6.05
N PHE A 155 -8.92 -19.67 -5.83
CA PHE A 155 -8.34 -19.90 -4.50
C PHE A 155 -7.56 -18.68 -3.98
N LEU A 156 -6.74 -18.06 -4.83
CA LEU A 156 -5.99 -16.85 -4.46
C LEU A 156 -6.93 -15.64 -4.28
N GLY A 157 -7.92 -15.49 -5.16
CA GLY A 157 -8.94 -14.45 -5.02
C GLY A 157 -9.72 -14.55 -3.70
N PHE A 158 -10.06 -15.76 -3.28
CA PHE A 158 -10.70 -16.02 -1.98
C PHE A 158 -9.84 -15.50 -0.81
N TRP A 159 -8.53 -15.80 -0.79
CA TRP A 159 -7.62 -15.27 0.22
C TRP A 159 -7.48 -13.74 0.16
N GLY A 160 -7.59 -13.15 -1.03
CA GLY A 160 -7.72 -11.70 -1.19
C GLY A 160 -8.94 -11.13 -0.46
N ILE A 161 -10.11 -11.77 -0.60
CA ILE A 161 -11.34 -11.37 0.10
C ILE A 161 -11.21 -11.55 1.61
N VAL A 162 -10.69 -12.68 2.08
CA VAL A 162 -10.45 -12.93 3.51
C VAL A 162 -9.51 -11.87 4.08
N GLY A 163 -8.41 -11.59 3.39
CA GLY A 163 -7.47 -10.54 3.78
C GLY A 163 -8.13 -9.15 3.83
N LEU A 164 -8.98 -8.82 2.86
CA LEU A 164 -9.71 -7.56 2.83
C LEU A 164 -10.66 -7.41 4.02
N VAL A 165 -11.39 -8.46 4.39
CA VAL A 165 -12.29 -8.45 5.55
C VAL A 165 -11.50 -8.21 6.83
N ILE A 166 -10.41 -8.96 7.04
CA ILE A 166 -9.54 -8.80 8.20
C ILE A 166 -8.98 -7.37 8.27
N TYR A 167 -8.42 -6.89 7.15
CA TYR A 167 -7.92 -5.52 7.05
C TYR A 167 -9.00 -4.48 7.40
N GLY A 168 -10.20 -4.65 6.84
CA GLY A 168 -11.33 -3.76 7.09
C GLY A 168 -11.74 -3.70 8.56
N LEU A 169 -11.76 -4.84 9.26
CA LEU A 169 -12.07 -4.90 10.70
C LEU A 169 -11.02 -4.15 11.54
N TYR A 170 -9.73 -4.39 11.29
CA TYR A 170 -8.66 -3.68 12.00
C TYR A 170 -8.65 -2.19 11.70
N PHE A 171 -8.88 -1.82 10.43
CA PHE A 171 -8.94 -0.42 10.01
C PHE A 171 -10.14 0.31 10.62
N ALA A 172 -11.31 -0.31 10.64
CA ALA A 172 -12.50 0.23 11.31
C ALA A 172 -12.27 0.39 12.82
N TYR A 173 -11.73 -0.63 13.49
CA TYR A 173 -11.36 -0.54 14.90
C TYR A 173 -10.40 0.63 15.16
N PHE A 174 -9.40 0.80 14.30
CA PHE A 174 -8.46 1.91 14.40
C PHE A 174 -9.17 3.27 14.30
N ILE A 175 -10.02 3.47 13.29
CA ILE A 175 -10.75 4.73 13.08
C ILE A 175 -11.70 5.03 14.25
N PHE A 176 -12.54 4.07 14.64
CA PHE A 176 -13.62 4.32 15.60
C PHE A 176 -13.15 4.31 17.06
N VAL A 177 -12.06 3.60 17.38
CA VAL A 177 -11.61 3.42 18.76
C VAL A 177 -10.28 4.13 19.03
N LYS A 178 -9.24 3.82 18.24
CA LYS A 178 -7.88 4.35 18.52
C LYS A 178 -7.76 5.82 18.13
N LEU A 179 -8.22 6.21 16.93
CA LEU A 179 -8.05 7.55 16.41
C LEU A 179 -8.74 8.61 17.28
N GLY A 180 -9.95 8.35 17.76
CA GLY A 180 -10.66 9.26 18.66
C GLY A 180 -10.00 9.42 20.04
N ARG A 181 -9.25 8.41 20.51
CA ARG A 181 -8.58 8.43 21.81
C ARG A 181 -7.15 8.98 21.75
N GLN A 182 -6.39 8.59 20.72
CA GLN A 182 -4.95 8.88 20.57
C GLN A 182 -4.68 10.07 19.63
N GLY A 183 -5.68 10.51 18.87
CA GLY A 183 -5.55 11.60 17.92
C GLY A 183 -4.46 11.32 16.89
N ARG A 184 -3.49 12.25 16.78
CA ARG A 184 -2.36 12.17 15.85
C ARG A 184 -1.08 11.61 16.49
N SER A 185 -1.18 10.97 17.66
CA SER A 185 -0.05 10.34 18.33
C SER A 185 -0.03 8.83 18.13
N ALA A 186 1.12 8.31 17.73
CA ALA A 186 1.42 6.89 17.59
C ALA A 186 1.96 6.26 18.89
N ILE A 187 2.15 7.03 19.97
CA ILE A 187 2.63 6.52 21.26
C ILE A 187 1.56 5.55 21.83
N ASN A 188 1.97 4.30 22.10
CA ASN A 188 1.16 3.13 22.49
C ASN A 188 0.50 2.34 21.33
N GLN A 189 1.25 2.00 20.27
CA GLN A 189 0.80 1.03 19.27
C GLN A 189 0.99 -0.43 19.68
#